data_AF-A4SYP4-F1
#
_entry.id   AF-A4SYP4-F1
#
_cell.length_a   1.000
_cell.length_b   1.000
_cell.length_c   1.000
_cell.angle_alpha   90.00
_cell.angle_beta   90.00
_cell.angle_gamma   90.00
#
_symmetry.space_group_name_H-M   'P 1'
#
loop_
_entity.id
_entity.type
_entity.pdbx_description
1 polymer ?
#
loop_
_entity_poly.entity_id
_entity_poly.type
_entity_poly.pdbx_seq_one_letter_code
_entity_poly.pdbx_strand_id
1 'polypeptide(L)'
;MKKIIAFVFCAFAGTSVFATLPPLSPEAQEAANLVKAKTAYGDKVAAYQLCQAQNRVADKFRVSGTPAPAACVAPPPFVPPVAAASAPAAPAAPAAAPATAAK
;
A
#
# COMPACT_ATOMS: atom_id res chain seq x y z
N MET A 1 -19.30 25.56 -13.82
CA MET A 1 -19.95 24.77 -12.75
C MET A 1 -20.63 23.49 -13.24
N LYS A 2 -21.57 23.52 -14.21
CA LYS A 2 -22.29 22.31 -14.65
C LYS A 2 -21.41 21.23 -15.33
N LYS A 3 -20.38 21.66 -16.08
CA LYS A 3 -19.44 20.77 -16.81
C LYS A 3 -18.45 20.03 -15.89
N ILE A 4 -18.08 20.64 -14.77
CA ILE A 4 -17.18 20.04 -13.77
C ILE A 4 -17.91 18.93 -13.01
N ILE A 5 -19.18 19.17 -12.66
CA ILE A 5 -20.04 18.17 -11.99
C ILE A 5 -20.21 16.92 -12.87
N ALA A 6 -20.44 17.09 -14.17
CA ALA A 6 -20.54 15.97 -15.11
C ALA A 6 -19.23 15.16 -15.21
N PHE A 7 -18.08 15.84 -15.21
CA PHE A 7 -16.78 15.17 -15.30
C PHE A 7 -16.43 14.38 -14.02
N VAL A 8 -16.70 14.96 -12.84
CA VAL A 8 -16.51 14.27 -11.55
C VAL A 8 -17.46 13.08 -11.41
N PHE A 9 -18.71 13.20 -11.84
CA PHE A 9 -19.68 12.11 -11.80
C PHE A 9 -19.28 10.96 -12.72
N CYS A 10 -18.78 11.26 -13.92
CA CYS A 10 -18.31 10.25 -14.87
C CYS A 10 -17.06 9.51 -14.35
N ALA A 11 -16.14 10.23 -13.69
CA ALA A 11 -14.96 9.63 -13.06
C ALA A 11 -15.33 8.69 -11.90
N PHE A 12 -16.33 9.06 -11.09
CA PHE A 12 -16.83 8.21 -10.01
C PHE A 12 -17.58 6.97 -10.54
N ALA A 13 -18.39 7.12 -11.60
CA ALA A 13 -19.12 6.01 -12.22
C ALA A 13 -18.20 4.97 -12.90
N GLY A 14 -16.97 5.34 -13.26
CA GLY A 14 -15.95 4.41 -13.76
C GLY A 14 -15.35 3.49 -12.69
N THR A 15 -15.52 3.82 -11.40
CA THR A 15 -14.95 3.04 -10.27
C THR A 15 -15.92 2.02 -9.67
N SER A 16 -17.20 2.04 -10.07
CA SER A 16 -18.27 1.22 -9.48
C SER A 16 -18.52 -0.12 -10.20
N VAL A 17 -17.70 -0.50 -11.18
CA VAL A 17 -17.75 -1.85 -11.77
C VAL A 17 -16.86 -2.80 -10.96
N PHE A 18 -17.29 -3.11 -9.74
CA PHE A 18 -16.98 -4.40 -9.11
C PHE A 18 -17.99 -5.40 -9.66
N ALA A 19 -17.88 -5.72 -10.96
CA ALA A 19 -18.39 -7.00 -11.43
C ALA A 19 -17.76 -8.09 -10.55
N THR A 20 -18.51 -9.14 -10.20
CA THR A 20 -17.98 -10.28 -9.45
C THR A 20 -16.73 -10.78 -10.16
N LEU A 21 -15.58 -10.29 -9.73
CA LEU A 21 -14.32 -10.61 -10.39
C LEU A 21 -14.17 -12.09 -10.10
N PRO A 22 -14.02 -12.95 -11.13
CA PRO A 22 -13.54 -14.29 -10.86
C PRO A 22 -12.31 -14.13 -9.96
N PRO A 23 -12.19 -14.92 -8.88
CA PRO A 23 -11.08 -14.81 -7.94
C PRO A 23 -9.81 -14.63 -8.76
N LEU A 24 -9.01 -13.60 -8.42
CA LEU A 24 -7.80 -13.28 -9.18
C LEU A 24 -7.11 -14.61 -9.46
N SER A 25 -6.89 -14.91 -10.75
CA SER A 25 -6.14 -16.11 -11.10
C SER A 25 -4.89 -16.13 -10.24
N PRO A 26 -4.41 -17.29 -9.77
CA PRO A 26 -3.26 -17.37 -8.88
C PRO A 26 -2.09 -16.50 -9.39
N GLU A 27 -1.89 -16.49 -10.71
CA GLU A 27 -0.99 -15.58 -11.45
C GLU A 27 -1.19 -14.07 -11.14
N ALA A 28 -2.44 -13.58 -11.16
CA ALA A 28 -2.75 -12.18 -10.90
C ALA A 28 -2.66 -11.81 -9.40
N GLN A 29 -2.93 -12.76 -8.51
CA GLN A 29 -2.75 -12.59 -7.07
C GLN A 29 -1.25 -12.46 -6.72
N GLU A 30 -0.41 -13.28 -7.35
CA GLU A 30 1.05 -13.19 -7.22
C GLU A 30 1.59 -11.88 -7.77
N ALA A 31 1.14 -11.45 -8.96
CA ALA A 31 1.51 -10.15 -9.52
C ALA A 31 1.13 -8.99 -8.59
N ALA A 32 -0.08 -9.03 -8.00
CA ALA A 32 -0.52 -8.02 -7.03
C ALA A 32 0.33 -8.02 -5.75
N ASN A 33 0.73 -9.19 -5.25
CA ASN A 33 1.61 -9.31 -4.09
C ASN A 33 3.02 -8.78 -4.38
N LEU A 34 3.56 -9.04 -5.57
CA LEU A 34 4.83 -8.48 -6.01
C LEU A 34 4.78 -6.96 -6.15
N VAL A 35 3.70 -6.40 -6.69
CA VAL A 35 3.51 -4.94 -6.77
C VAL A 35 3.46 -4.33 -5.37
N LYS A 36 2.66 -4.89 -4.46
CA LYS A 36 2.60 -4.43 -3.06
C LYS A 36 3.96 -4.48 -2.38
N ALA A 37 4.72 -5.56 -2.58
CA ALA A 37 6.05 -5.70 -2.02
C ALA A 37 7.04 -4.67 -2.60
N LYS A 38 6.98 -4.40 -3.91
CA LYS A 38 7.78 -3.34 -4.55
C LYS A 38 7.41 -1.95 -4.05
N THR A 39 6.12 -1.66 -3.87
CA THR A 39 5.67 -0.38 -3.30
C THR A 39 6.18 -0.21 -1.87
N ALA A 40 5.97 -1.21 -1.01
CA ALA A 40 6.47 -1.16 0.36
C ALA A 40 8.00 -1.01 0.44
N TYR A 41 8.73 -1.61 -0.51
CA TYR A 41 10.17 -1.39 -0.64
C TYR A 41 10.49 0.03 -1.09
N GLY A 42 9.79 0.55 -2.10
CA GLY A 42 9.90 1.93 -2.55
C GLY A 42 9.68 2.94 -1.42
N ASP A 43 8.70 2.69 -0.55
CA ASP A 43 8.44 3.54 0.61
C ASP A 43 9.63 3.54 1.60
N LYS A 44 10.25 2.37 1.84
CA LYS A 44 11.47 2.28 2.67
C LYS A 44 12.64 3.05 2.06
N VAL A 45 12.81 2.96 0.73
CA VAL A 45 13.85 3.72 0.01
C VAL A 45 13.57 5.22 0.07
N ALA A 46 12.32 5.64 -0.10
CA ALA A 46 11.92 7.04 0.00
C ALA A 46 12.17 7.60 1.41
N ALA A 47 11.83 6.84 2.45
CA ALA A 47 12.12 7.22 3.84
C ALA A 47 13.63 7.37 4.10
N TYR A 48 14.44 6.45 3.56
CA TYR A 48 15.90 6.55 3.65
C TYR A 48 16.45 7.80 2.96
N GLN A 49 15.98 8.11 1.75
CA GLN A 49 16.39 9.32 1.03
C GLN A 49 15.94 10.60 1.76
N LEU A 50 14.75 10.60 2.33
CA LEU A 50 14.23 11.71 3.12
C LEU A 50 15.07 11.94 4.39
N CYS A 51 15.48 10.87 5.07
CA CYS A 51 16.41 10.96 6.19
C CYS A 51 17.74 11.61 5.76
N GLN A 52 18.32 11.14 4.65
CA GLN A 52 19.57 11.72 4.14
C GLN A 52 19.43 13.20 3.77
N ALA A 53 18.31 13.59 3.16
CA ALA A 53 18.04 14.97 2.80
C ALA A 53 17.96 15.87 4.04
N GLN A 54 17.29 15.41 5.10
CA GLN A 54 17.22 16.12 6.38
C GLN A 54 18.60 16.27 7.02
N ASN A 55 19.40 15.21 7.04
CA ASN A 55 20.76 15.24 7.57
C ASN A 55 21.64 16.24 6.80
N ARG A 56 21.54 16.24 5.47
CA ARG A 56 22.31 17.18 4.64
C ARG A 56 21.97 18.64 4.94
N VAL A 57 20.71 18.94 5.23
CA VAL A 57 20.30 20.29 5.64
C VAL A 57 20.81 20.58 7.05
N ALA A 58 20.67 19.65 7.99
CA ALA A 58 21.17 19.79 9.35
C ALA A 58 22.69 20.06 9.36
N ASP A 59 23.47 19.34 8.55
CA ASP A 59 24.92 19.52 8.44
C ASP A 59 25.29 20.89 7.85
N LYS A 60 24.53 21.40 6.88
CA LYS A 60 24.77 22.74 6.29
C LYS A 60 24.58 23.88 7.29
N PHE A 61 23.65 23.72 8.23
CA PHE A 61 23.30 24.76 9.21
C PHE A 61 23.77 24.40 10.63
N ARG A 62 24.63 23.40 10.76
CA ARG A 62 25.09 22.90 12.05
C ARG A 62 25.92 23.96 12.77
N VAL A 63 25.56 24.23 14.03
CA VAL A 63 26.32 25.12 14.91
C VAL A 63 27.32 24.30 15.73
N SER A 64 28.48 24.86 16.03
CA SER A 64 29.50 24.19 16.86
C SER A 64 28.92 23.72 18.21
N GLY A 65 29.30 22.52 18.64
CA GLY A 65 28.82 21.89 19.87
C GLY A 65 27.49 21.15 19.75
N THR A 66 26.76 21.24 18.62
CA THR A 66 25.56 20.42 18.40
C THR A 66 25.93 18.97 18.02
N PRO A 67 25.19 17.96 18.49
CA PRO A 67 25.44 16.57 18.14
C PRO A 67 25.20 16.30 16.64
N ALA A 68 25.84 15.27 16.11
CA ALA A 68 25.69 14.89 14.70
C ALA A 68 24.27 14.37 14.44
N PRO A 69 23.72 14.59 13.22
CA PRO A 69 22.42 14.05 12.86
C PRO A 69 22.44 12.51 12.86
N ALA A 70 21.29 11.90 13.14
CA ALA A 70 21.15 10.45 13.29
C ALA A 70 21.51 9.70 12.00
N ALA A 71 22.13 8.53 12.10
CA ALA A 71 22.48 7.73 10.94
C ALA A 71 21.22 7.20 10.23
N CYS A 72 21.13 7.42 8.92
CA CYS A 72 20.08 6.84 8.09
C CYS A 72 20.44 5.38 7.77
N VAL A 73 19.54 4.45 8.08
CA VAL A 73 19.75 3.03 7.78
C VAL A 73 19.28 2.74 6.37
N ALA A 74 20.20 2.28 5.52
CA ALA A 74 19.87 1.90 4.16
C ALA A 74 18.97 0.65 4.16
N PRO A 75 17.87 0.63 3.39
CA PRO A 75 17.07 -0.57 3.26
C PRO A 75 17.91 -1.67 2.57
N PRO A 76 17.82 -2.94 3.03
CA PRO A 76 18.50 -4.04 2.38
C PRO A 76 17.96 -4.24 0.97
N PRO A 77 18.72 -4.86 0.05
CA PRO A 77 18.26 -5.10 -1.32
C PRO A 77 16.91 -5.83 -1.35
N PHE A 78 16.04 -5.42 -2.28
CA PHE A 78 14.73 -6.03 -2.43
C PHE A 78 14.85 -7.51 -2.80
N VAL A 79 14.33 -8.38 -1.93
CA VAL A 79 14.13 -9.80 -2.21
C VAL A 79 12.65 -9.99 -2.48
N PRO A 80 12.25 -10.46 -3.69
CA PRO A 80 10.86 -10.69 -3.99
C PRO A 80 10.31 -11.76 -3.04
N PRO A 81 9.14 -11.52 -2.41
CA PRO A 81 8.52 -12.54 -1.59
C PRO A 81 8.20 -13.75 -2.47
N VAL A 82 8.78 -14.90 -2.13
CA VAL A 82 8.35 -16.19 -2.70
C VAL A 82 6.91 -16.44 -2.28
N ALA A 83 6.06 -16.82 -3.24
CA ALA A 83 4.68 -17.15 -2.98
C ALA A 83 4.63 -18.26 -1.91
N ALA A 84 4.24 -17.90 -0.69
CA ALA A 84 3.87 -18.90 0.30
C ALA A 84 2.64 -19.59 -0.25
N ALA A 85 2.74 -20.89 -0.51
CA ALA A 85 1.61 -21.74 -0.89
C ALA A 85 0.47 -21.43 0.07
N SER A 86 -0.63 -20.90 -0.46
CA SER A 86 -1.83 -20.59 0.28
C SER A 86 -2.28 -21.86 1.00
N ALA A 87 -2.09 -21.90 2.32
CA ALA A 87 -2.77 -22.89 3.14
C ALA A 87 -4.27 -22.77 2.82
N PRO A 88 -4.96 -23.88 2.48
CA PRO A 88 -6.34 -23.82 2.06
C PRO A 88 -7.16 -23.10 3.13
N ALA A 89 -7.84 -22.03 2.70
CA ALA A 89 -8.77 -21.32 3.55
C ALA A 89 -9.79 -22.33 4.07
N ALA A 90 -9.84 -22.49 5.39
CA ALA A 90 -10.86 -23.29 6.04
C ALA A 90 -12.24 -22.80 5.56
N PRO A 91 -13.16 -23.70 5.18
CA PRO A 91 -14.46 -23.30 4.67
C PRO A 91 -15.16 -22.41 5.71
N ALA A 92 -15.55 -21.22 5.27
CA ALA A 92 -16.34 -20.30 6.07
C ALA A 92 -17.63 -21.02 6.49
N ALA A 93 -17.85 -21.13 7.80
CA ALA A 93 -19.11 -21.60 8.35
C ALA A 93 -20.25 -20.69 7.82
N PRO A 94 -21.40 -21.25 7.44
CA PRO A 94 -22.51 -20.46 6.92
C PRO A 94 -22.96 -19.43 7.97
N ALA A 95 -22.99 -18.17 7.55
CA ALA A 95 -23.52 -17.07 8.35
C ALA A 95 -25.00 -17.35 8.68
N ALA A 96 -25.32 -17.31 9.97
CA ALA A 96 -26.70 -17.35 10.44
C ALA A 96 -27.49 -16.20 9.81
N ALA A 97 -28.68 -16.53 9.31
CA ALA A 97 -29.60 -15.61 8.66
C ALA A 97 -29.95 -14.41 9.57
N PRO A 98 -30.19 -13.20 9.02
CA PRO A 98 -30.67 -12.08 9.82
C PRO A 98 -32.11 -12.38 10.25
N ALA A 99 -32.34 -12.43 11.56
CA ALA A 99 -33.67 -12.44 12.11
C ALA A 99 -34.35 -11.09 11.82
N THR A 100 -35.52 -11.18 11.20
CA THR A 100 -36.42 -10.06 10.90
C THR A 100 -36.89 -9.32 12.14
N ALA A 101 -37.16 -8.03 11.93
CA ALA A 101 -37.79 -7.04 12.79
C ALA A 101 -38.83 -7.54 13.81
N ALA A 102 -38.80 -6.95 15.02
CA ALA A 102 -39.97 -6.39 15.73
C ALA A 102 -39.55 -5.79 17.09
N LYS A 103 -39.58 -4.46 17.23
CA LYS A 103 -40.62 -3.71 17.96
C LYS A 103 -40.32 -2.21 17.94
#